data_AF-A0A285PJ53-F1
#
_entry.id   AF-A0A285PJ53-F1
#
_cell.length_a   1.000
_cell.length_b   1.000
_cell.length_c   1.000
_cell.angle_alpha   90.00
_cell.angle_beta   90.00
_cell.angle_gamma   90.00
#
_symmetry.space_group_name_H-M   'P 1'
#
loop_
_entity.id
_entity.type
_entity.pdbx_description
1 polymer ?
#
loop_
_entity_poly.entity_id
_entity_poly.type
_entity_poly.pdbx_seq_one_letter_code
_entity_poly.pdbx_strand_id
1 'polypeptide(L)'
;MAATTVFHTSLDAQKVEERLKQVQAKHALLSTNSYSYSMVSVSSELDNEILEEIGFDFHSVSNFGITEIRNAHPVLSRAVELMKEEFKDAEIIALFQNEIMI
;
A
#
# COMPACT_ATOMS: atom_id res chain seq x y z
N MET A 1 4.08 -10.10 -16.18
CA MET A 1 4.45 -10.09 -14.75
C MET A 1 3.38 -9.33 -14.02
N ALA A 2 2.93 -9.81 -12.86
CA ALA A 2 1.96 -9.06 -12.06
C ALA A 2 2.65 -7.84 -11.43
N ALA A 3 2.03 -6.68 -11.58
CA ALA A 3 2.50 -5.40 -11.05
C ALA A 3 2.06 -5.27 -9.58
N THR A 4 3.01 -5.10 -8.65
CA THR A 4 2.72 -4.87 -7.23
C THR A 4 3.12 -3.47 -6.83
N THR A 5 2.18 -2.73 -6.25
CA THR A 5 2.46 -1.46 -5.56
C THR A 5 2.60 -1.75 -4.07
N VAL A 6 3.73 -1.34 -3.49
CA VAL A 6 4.02 -1.50 -2.06
C VAL A 6 3.69 -0.20 -1.34
N PHE A 7 2.95 -0.30 -0.26
CA PHE A 7 2.60 0.79 0.62
C PHE A 7 3.47 0.72 1.86
N HIS A 8 4.10 1.83 2.22
CA HIS A 8 4.88 1.99 3.45
C HIS A 8 4.15 2.97 4.36
N THR A 9 4.11 2.69 5.66
CA THR A 9 3.37 3.52 6.63
C THR A 9 4.00 3.52 8.02
N SER A 10 3.79 4.60 8.77
CA SER A 10 4.22 4.71 10.17
C SER A 10 3.32 3.94 11.16
N LEU A 11 2.24 3.28 10.69
CA LEU A 11 1.39 2.43 11.51
C LEU A 11 2.03 1.05 11.77
N ASP A 12 1.74 0.47 12.94
CA ASP A 12 2.10 -0.92 13.25
C ASP A 12 1.29 -1.92 12.41
N ALA A 13 1.90 -3.09 12.18
CA ALA A 13 1.34 -4.11 11.30
C ALA A 13 -0.07 -4.57 11.73
N GLN A 14 -0.34 -4.65 13.04
CA GLN A 14 -1.65 -5.07 13.54
C GLN A 14 -2.74 -4.06 13.18
N LYS A 15 -2.49 -2.77 13.39
CA LYS A 15 -3.44 -1.70 13.01
C LYS A 15 -3.67 -1.67 11.49
N VAL A 16 -2.62 -1.88 10.70
CA VAL A 16 -2.74 -1.95 9.24
C VAL A 16 -3.60 -3.14 8.82
N GLU A 17 -3.40 -4.33 9.40
CA GLU A 17 -4.23 -5.50 9.11
C GLU A 17 -5.71 -5.26 9.44
N GLU A 18 -6.00 -4.70 10.61
CA GLU A 18 -7.36 -4.38 11.04
C GLU A 18 -8.02 -3.38 10.08
N ARG A 19 -7.27 -2.34 9.68
CA ARG A 19 -7.75 -1.33 8.75
C ARG A 19 -7.96 -1.90 7.35
N LEU A 20 -7.05 -2.74 6.84
CA LEU A 20 -7.22 -3.42 5.55
C LEU A 20 -8.46 -4.30 5.53
N LYS A 21 -8.77 -5.01 6.62
CA LYS A 21 -10.02 -5.77 6.75
C LYS A 21 -11.26 -4.86 6.65
N GLN A 22 -11.22 -3.69 7.29
CA GLN A 22 -12.30 -2.70 7.20
C GLN A 22 -12.45 -2.14 5.79
N VAL A 23 -11.34 -1.79 5.12
CA VAL A 23 -11.33 -1.31 3.75
C VAL A 23 -11.88 -2.37 2.79
N GLN A 24 -11.48 -3.63 2.94
CA GLN A 24 -12.02 -4.76 2.17
C GLN A 24 -13.52 -4.94 2.40
N ALA A 25 -14.01 -4.81 3.63
CA ALA A 25 -15.43 -4.91 3.94
C ALA A 25 -16.23 -3.73 3.35
N LYS A 26 -15.71 -2.50 3.47
CA LYS A 26 -16.32 -1.27 2.97
C LYS A 26 -16.34 -1.19 1.44
N HIS A 27 -15.31 -1.74 0.79
CA HIS A 27 -15.08 -1.68 -0.65
C HIS A 27 -15.03 -3.07 -1.30
N ALA A 28 -15.89 -3.99 -0.85
CA ALA A 28 -15.90 -5.39 -1.27
C ALA A 28 -16.05 -5.60 -2.80
N LEU A 29 -16.71 -4.65 -3.48
CA LEU A 29 -16.88 -4.67 -4.95
C LEU A 29 -15.57 -4.40 -5.70
N LEU A 30 -14.64 -3.65 -5.11
CA LEU A 30 -13.34 -3.38 -5.70
C LEU A 30 -12.37 -4.55 -5.44
N SER A 31 -12.48 -5.22 -4.29
CA SER A 31 -11.55 -6.29 -3.87
C SER A 31 -11.79 -7.65 -4.48
N THR A 32 -12.94 -7.91 -5.09
CA THR A 32 -13.32 -9.28 -5.47
C THR A 32 -12.82 -9.73 -6.84
N ASN A 33 -12.37 -8.82 -7.72
CA ASN A 33 -11.94 -9.21 -9.09
C ASN A 33 -10.76 -8.44 -9.69
N SER A 34 -10.28 -7.36 -9.06
CA SER A 34 -9.31 -6.45 -9.67
C SER A 34 -7.92 -6.52 -9.03
N TYR A 35 -7.83 -6.76 -7.73
CA TYR A 35 -6.57 -6.74 -6.99
C TYR A 35 -6.54 -7.74 -5.83
N SER A 36 -5.33 -8.17 -5.46
CA SER A 36 -5.03 -8.93 -4.24
C SER A 36 -4.16 -8.09 -3.32
N TYR A 37 -4.43 -8.16 -2.03
CA TYR A 37 -3.56 -7.61 -1.00
C TYR A 37 -2.50 -8.65 -0.59
N SER A 38 -1.26 -8.23 -0.40
CA SER A 38 -0.25 -9.06 0.27
C SER A 38 -0.51 -9.10 1.77
N MET A 39 0.22 -9.98 2.46
CA MET A 39 0.32 -9.91 3.92
C MET A 39 1.00 -8.61 4.33
N VAL A 40 0.57 -8.07 5.48
CA VAL A 40 1.24 -6.95 6.13
C VAL A 40 2.52 -7.47 6.77
N SER A 41 3.62 -6.75 6.58
CA SER A 41 4.93 -7.09 7.15
C SER A 41 5.49 -5.90 7.91
N VAL A 42 6.35 -6.18 8.90
CA VAL A 42 7.15 -5.13 9.56
C VAL A 42 8.18 -4.63 8.56
N SER A 43 8.34 -3.30 8.48
CA SER A 43 9.35 -2.71 7.61
C SER A 43 10.75 -2.99 8.13
N SER A 44 11.64 -3.31 7.20
CA SER A 44 13.06 -3.50 7.43
C SER A 44 13.82 -2.18 7.45
N GLU A 45 15.09 -2.22 7.83
CA GLU A 45 16.00 -1.08 7.70
C GLU A 45 16.14 -0.65 6.22
N LEU A 46 16.24 -1.61 5.31
CA LEU A 46 16.32 -1.36 3.86
C LEU A 46 15.09 -0.59 3.33
N ASP A 47 13.89 -0.90 3.84
CA ASP A 47 12.69 -0.17 3.44
C ASP A 47 12.78 1.32 3.81
N ASN A 48 13.37 1.63 4.96
CA ASN A 48 13.55 2.99 5.42
C ASN A 48 14.69 3.70 4.67
N GLU A 49 15.78 3.01 4.36
CA GLU A 49 16.85 3.53 3.49
C GLU A 49 16.30 3.95 2.12
N ILE A 50 15.44 3.11 1.51
CA ILE A 50 14.79 3.44 0.23
C ILE A 50 13.93 4.71 0.35
N LEU A 51 13.16 4.85 1.44
CA LEU A 51 12.32 6.03 1.66
C LEU A 51 13.15 7.31 1.84
N GLU A 52 14.26 7.22 2.56
CA GLU A 52 15.20 8.33 2.70
C GLU A 52 15.85 8.71 1.36
N GLU A 53 16.27 7.72 0.55
CA GLU A 53 16.88 7.93 -0.77
C GLU A 53 15.94 8.67 -1.74
N ILE A 54 14.63 8.38 -1.68
CA ILE A 54 13.61 9.03 -2.50
C ILE A 54 13.02 10.30 -1.85
N GLY A 55 13.49 10.68 -0.66
CA GLY A 55 13.24 11.98 -0.04
C GLY A 55 12.04 12.06 0.92
N PHE A 56 11.58 10.95 1.50
CA PHE A 56 10.59 10.96 2.58
C PHE A 56 11.27 10.95 3.95
N ASP A 57 10.72 11.72 4.87
CA ASP A 57 11.27 11.95 6.21
C ASP A 57 10.59 11.10 7.31
N PHE A 58 9.57 10.31 6.95
CA PHE A 58 8.88 9.45 7.90
C PHE A 58 9.47 8.04 7.95
N HIS A 59 9.45 7.47 9.15
CA HIS A 59 9.90 6.10 9.38
C HIS A 59 8.77 5.10 9.10
N SER A 60 8.97 4.22 8.13
CA SER A 60 8.07 3.10 7.88
C SER A 60 8.20 2.05 8.96
N VAL A 61 7.08 1.75 9.61
CA VAL A 61 6.96 0.73 10.65
C VAL A 61 6.42 -0.57 10.05
N SER A 62 5.51 -0.47 9.08
CA SER A 62 4.99 -1.64 8.37
C SER A 62 4.75 -1.34 6.89
N ASN A 63 4.69 -2.40 6.09
CA ASN A 63 4.38 -2.33 4.68
C ASN A 63 3.37 -3.40 4.26
N PHE A 64 2.70 -3.15 3.13
CA PHE A 64 1.81 -4.11 2.47
C PHE A 64 1.76 -3.83 0.97
N GLY A 65 1.41 -4.84 0.18
CA GLY A 65 1.35 -4.76 -1.27
C GLY A 65 -0.08 -4.85 -1.79
N ILE A 66 -0.35 -4.17 -2.89
CA ILE A 66 -1.51 -4.41 -3.75
C ILE A 66 -0.99 -4.87 -5.10
N THR A 67 -1.39 -6.08 -5.49
CA THR A 67 -1.06 -6.67 -6.79
C THR A 67 -2.28 -6.69 -7.67
N GLU A 68 -2.13 -6.21 -8.89
CA GLU A 68 -3.20 -6.25 -9.89
C GLU A 68 -3.35 -7.68 -10.47
N ILE A 69 -4.57 -8.23 -10.44
CA ILE A 69 -4.83 -9.62 -10.87
C ILE A 69 -5.20 -9.69 -12.36
N ARG A 70 -5.79 -8.63 -12.94
CA ARG A 70 -6.18 -8.56 -14.36
C ARG A 70 -5.73 -7.22 -14.93
N ASN A 71 -5.17 -7.22 -16.16
CA ASN A 71 -4.74 -6.03 -16.93
C ASN A 71 -5.83 -4.95 -17.05
N ALA A 72 -6.04 -4.20 -15.98
CA ALA A 72 -6.97 -3.11 -15.80
C ALA A 72 -6.20 -1.94 -15.18
N HIS A 73 -5.06 -1.57 -15.80
CA HIS A 73 -4.12 -0.51 -15.38
C HIS A 73 -4.78 0.77 -14.80
N PRO A 74 -5.96 1.24 -15.28
CA PRO A 74 -6.66 2.38 -14.67
C PRO A 74 -7.14 2.16 -13.22
N VAL A 75 -7.22 0.91 -12.77
CA VAL A 75 -7.75 0.51 -11.46
C VAL A 75 -6.67 0.59 -10.37
N LEU A 76 -5.39 0.41 -10.71
CA LEU A 76 -4.30 0.48 -9.74
C LEU A 76 -4.15 1.90 -9.16
N SER A 77 -4.17 2.94 -10.01
CA SER A 77 -4.17 4.33 -9.56
C SER A 77 -5.35 4.62 -8.63
N ARG A 78 -6.55 4.08 -8.95
CA ARG A 78 -7.73 4.25 -8.10
C ARG A 78 -7.60 3.54 -6.75
N ALA A 79 -6.97 2.36 -6.73
CA ALA A 79 -6.68 1.65 -5.49
C ALA A 79 -5.66 2.41 -4.63
N VAL A 80 -4.63 3.00 -5.24
CA VAL A 80 -3.66 3.86 -4.55
C VAL A 80 -4.34 5.08 -3.93
N GLU A 81 -5.15 5.80 -4.68
CA GLU A 81 -5.94 6.93 -4.16
C GLU A 81 -6.83 6.52 -3.00
N LEU A 82 -7.52 5.38 -3.13
CA LEU A 82 -8.38 4.86 -2.09
C LEU A 82 -7.61 4.57 -0.80
N MET A 83 -6.45 3.92 -0.90
CA MET A 83 -5.61 3.66 0.26
C MET A 83 -5.10 4.96 0.89
N LYS A 84 -4.65 5.93 0.08
CA LYS A 84 -4.24 7.25 0.61
C LYS A 84 -5.39 7.93 1.38
N GLU A 85 -6.64 7.80 0.92
CA GLU A 85 -7.80 8.36 1.62
C GLU A 85 -8.15 7.59 2.91
N GLU A 86 -8.15 6.26 2.89
CA GLU A 86 -8.48 5.42 4.06
C GLU A 86 -7.38 5.46 5.15
N PHE A 87 -6.16 5.86 4.79
CA PHE A 87 -5.01 6.02 5.68
C PHE A 87 -4.56 7.48 5.84
N LYS A 88 -5.41 8.46 5.50
CA LYS A 88 -5.07 9.90 5.55
C LYS A 88 -4.70 10.44 6.94
N ASP A 89 -5.02 9.69 7.99
CA ASP A 89 -4.68 9.96 9.39
C ASP A 89 -3.28 9.41 9.77
N ALA A 90 -2.57 8.78 8.82
CA ALA A 90 -1.22 8.27 8.99
C ALA A 90 -0.31 8.73 7.85
N GLU A 91 1.00 8.67 8.07
CA GLU A 91 1.97 8.81 6.98
C GLU A 91 1.92 7.52 6.15
N ILE A 92 1.63 7.66 4.87
CA ILE A 92 1.58 6.55 3.93
C ILE A 92 2.09 6.99 2.57
N ILE A 93 2.85 6.10 1.93
CA ILE A 93 3.35 6.27 0.58
C ILE A 93 3.17 4.97 -0.20
N ALA A 94 2.90 5.10 -1.50
CA ALA A 94 2.80 3.99 -2.44
C ALA A 94 3.98 4.02 -3.41
N LEU A 95 4.72 2.92 -3.48
CA LEU A 95 5.84 2.71 -4.38
C LEU A 95 5.51 1.61 -5.38
N PHE A 96 5.66 1.90 -6.67
CA PHE A 96 5.56 0.92 -7.74
C PHE A 96 6.93 0.77 -8.38
N GLN A 97 7.52 -0.42 -8.33
CA GLN A 97 8.90 -0.65 -8.82
C GLN A 97 9.93 0.32 -8.21
N ASN A 98 9.76 0.67 -6.92
CA ASN A 98 10.56 1.65 -6.18
C ASN A 98 10.43 3.10 -6.69
N GLU A 99 9.45 3.39 -7.55
CA GLU A 99 9.09 4.74 -7.96
C GLU A 99 7.81 5.21 -7.26
N ILE A 100 7.76 6.51 -6.94
CA ILE A 100 6.62 7.10 -6.23
C ILE A 100 5.39 7.10 -7.15
N MET A 101 4.29 6.52 -6.66
CA MET A 101 2.98 6.64 -7.30
C MET A 101 2.31 7.93 -6.82
N ILE A 102 2.25 8.94 -7.71
CA ILE A 102 1.59 10.24 -7.46
C ILE A 102 0.07 10.06 -7.46
#